data_AF-A0A164JXN6-F1
#
_entry.id   AF-A0A164JXN6-F1
#
_cell.length_a   1.000
_cell.length_b   1.000
_cell.length_c   1.000
_cell.angle_alpha   90.00
_cell.angle_beta   90.00
_cell.angle_gamma   90.00
#
_symmetry.space_group_name_H-M   'P 1'
#
loop_
_entity.id
_entity.type
_entity.pdbx_description
1 polymer ?
#
loop_
_entity_poly.entity_id
_entity_poly.type
_entity_poly.pdbx_seq_one_letter_code
_entity_poly.pdbx_strand_id
1 'polypeptide(L)'
;MKRLREMRGMSKAELVRALTDAGWTNVHQTTVTRIENGERPARIGEARVIAAVLETTVGKLIREPVQAAIEDDLERSNEGLRNSYNKIIEGVVGVLHWRESVERALGQASSGVWVDENGTVHDVPMTPRLRQLIHRAELLGGYSIEAAEQNGRKMFASTHSKDHVDTDEEEYQYSEDEIDALVDMGIESAIQGEGFL
;
A
#
# COMPACT_ATOMS: atom_id res chain seq x y z
N MET A 1 6.29 -27.05 -3.33
CA MET A 1 6.47 -26.99 -4.80
C MET A 1 5.22 -26.48 -5.53
N LYS A 2 4.08 -27.20 -5.47
CA LYS A 2 2.83 -26.82 -6.15
C LYS A 2 2.43 -25.35 -5.96
N ARG A 3 2.36 -24.92 -4.69
CA ARG A 3 2.07 -23.52 -4.29
C ARG A 3 2.98 -22.50 -5.00
N LEU A 4 4.29 -22.72 -4.98
CA LEU A 4 5.27 -21.82 -5.61
C LEU A 4 5.14 -21.77 -7.14
N ARG A 5 4.78 -22.88 -7.78
CA ARG A 5 4.47 -22.90 -9.21
C ARG A 5 3.23 -22.04 -9.49
N GLU A 6 2.18 -22.22 -8.71
CA GLU A 6 0.89 -21.52 -8.87
C GLU A 6 1.01 -20.01 -8.61
N MET A 7 1.75 -19.61 -7.58
CA MET A 7 2.05 -18.19 -7.31
C MET A 7 2.77 -17.48 -8.46
N ARG A 8 3.42 -18.23 -9.35
CA ARG A 8 4.09 -17.70 -10.53
C ARG A 8 3.28 -17.81 -11.81
N GLY A 9 2.01 -18.23 -11.71
CA GLY A 9 1.14 -18.44 -12.87
C GLY A 9 1.62 -19.54 -13.81
N MET A 10 2.53 -20.42 -13.38
CA MET A 10 3.09 -21.46 -14.25
C MET A 10 2.17 -22.67 -14.32
N SER A 11 1.87 -23.12 -15.54
CA SER A 11 1.33 -24.47 -15.77
C SER A 11 2.39 -25.54 -15.47
N LYS A 12 1.94 -26.79 -15.27
CA LYS A 12 2.86 -27.92 -15.09
C LYS A 12 3.74 -28.16 -16.32
N ALA A 13 3.23 -27.89 -17.52
CA ALA A 13 3.98 -28.05 -18.76
C ALA A 13 5.09 -27.01 -18.88
N GLU A 14 4.81 -25.76 -18.50
CA GLU A 14 5.83 -24.69 -18.46
C GLU A 14 6.91 -25.00 -17.43
N LEU A 15 6.53 -25.50 -16.25
CA LEU A 15 7.50 -25.92 -15.24
C LEU A 15 8.40 -27.06 -15.77
N VAL A 16 7.86 -28.05 -16.47
CA VAL A 16 8.65 -29.13 -17.09
C VAL A 16 9.66 -28.58 -18.09
N ARG A 17 9.26 -27.63 -18.94
CA ARG A 17 10.17 -26.97 -19.90
C ARG A 17 11.29 -26.24 -19.16
N ALA A 18 10.94 -25.40 -18.18
CA ALA A 18 11.92 -24.65 -17.40
C ALA A 18 12.90 -25.56 -16.63
N LEU A 19 12.42 -26.69 -16.07
CA LEU A 19 13.28 -27.67 -15.42
C LEU A 19 14.23 -28.37 -16.40
N THR A 20 13.75 -28.65 -17.62
CA THR A 20 14.56 -29.24 -18.69
C THR A 20 15.68 -28.28 -19.10
N ASP A 21 15.33 -27.02 -19.32
CA ASP A 21 16.27 -25.95 -19.70
C ASP A 21 17.30 -25.69 -18.59
N ALA A 22 16.92 -25.86 -17.33
CA ALA A 22 17.80 -25.77 -16.16
C ALA A 22 18.67 -27.03 -15.92
N GLY A 23 18.67 -28.00 -16.86
CA GLY A 23 19.56 -29.16 -16.85
C GLY A 23 18.95 -30.45 -16.30
N TRP A 24 17.65 -30.49 -15.99
CA TRP A 24 16.97 -31.73 -15.63
C TRP A 24 16.36 -32.40 -16.87
N THR A 25 17.22 -33.01 -17.69
CA THR A 25 16.88 -33.48 -19.04
C THR A 25 15.85 -34.63 -19.13
N ASN A 26 15.60 -35.36 -18.05
CA ASN A 26 14.68 -36.52 -18.01
C ASN A 26 13.43 -36.25 -17.14
N VAL A 27 13.00 -34.99 -17.02
CA VAL A 27 11.80 -34.63 -16.26
C VAL A 27 10.55 -34.80 -17.11
N HIS A 28 9.51 -35.40 -16.53
CA HIS A 28 8.20 -35.58 -17.15
C HIS A 28 7.11 -34.95 -16.28
N GLN A 29 5.98 -34.58 -16.90
CA GLN A 29 4.85 -33.97 -16.19
C GLN A 29 4.26 -34.87 -15.09
N THR A 30 4.32 -36.19 -15.29
CA THR A 30 3.93 -37.19 -14.28
C THR A 30 4.88 -37.18 -13.10
N THR A 31 6.19 -37.06 -13.33
CA THR A 31 7.20 -36.91 -12.28
C THR A 31 6.94 -35.65 -11.45
N VAL A 32 6.68 -34.51 -12.10
CA VAL A 32 6.32 -33.26 -11.42
C VAL A 32 5.06 -33.43 -10.58
N THR A 33 4.01 -34.04 -11.13
CA THR A 33 2.75 -34.25 -10.40
C THR A 33 2.95 -35.12 -9.16
N ARG A 34 3.71 -36.21 -9.27
CA ARG A 34 4.00 -37.08 -8.12
C ARG A 34 4.82 -36.38 -7.03
N ILE A 35 5.74 -35.50 -7.42
CA ILE A 35 6.49 -34.68 -6.46
C ILE A 35 5.57 -33.66 -5.79
N GLU A 36 4.73 -32.98 -6.56
CA GLU A 36 3.77 -31.99 -6.05
C GLU A 36 2.76 -32.60 -5.07
N ASN A 37 2.32 -33.84 -5.31
CA ASN A 37 1.41 -34.57 -4.45
C ASN A 37 2.09 -35.25 -3.24
N GLY A 38 3.43 -35.23 -3.17
CA GLY A 38 4.18 -35.94 -2.14
C GLY A 38 4.28 -37.46 -2.33
N GLU A 39 3.77 -38.01 -3.44
CA GLU A 39 3.84 -39.43 -3.80
C GLU A 39 5.27 -39.90 -4.15
N ARG A 40 6.16 -38.96 -4.49
CA ARG A 40 7.57 -39.21 -4.75
C ARG A 40 8.42 -38.08 -4.14
N PRO A 41 9.36 -38.37 -3.23
CA PRO A 41 10.29 -37.35 -2.76
C PRO A 41 11.24 -36.93 -3.90
N ALA A 42 11.50 -35.63 -4.01
CA ALA A 42 12.54 -35.12 -4.92
C ALA A 42 13.93 -35.45 -4.36
N ARG A 43 14.84 -35.90 -5.24
CA ARG A 43 16.26 -36.09 -4.85
C ARG A 43 16.93 -34.73 -4.66
N ILE A 44 18.02 -34.66 -3.88
CA ILE A 44 18.73 -33.39 -3.61
C ILE A 44 19.12 -32.64 -4.89
N GLY A 45 19.63 -33.35 -5.91
CA GLY A 45 19.94 -32.75 -7.21
C GLY A 45 18.72 -32.16 -7.91
N GLU A 46 17.60 -32.89 -7.91
CA GLU A 46 16.32 -32.44 -8.47
C GLU A 46 15.77 -31.23 -7.70
N ALA A 47 15.81 -31.28 -6.36
CA ALA A 47 15.37 -30.19 -5.49
C ALA A 47 16.17 -28.91 -5.71
N ARG A 48 17.48 -29.00 -5.99
CA ARG A 48 18.30 -27.83 -6.35
C ARG A 48 17.88 -27.20 -7.67
N VAL A 49 17.58 -28.01 -8.69
CA VAL A 49 17.11 -27.50 -9.98
C VAL A 49 15.72 -26.88 -9.84
N ILE A 50 14.81 -27.55 -9.11
CA ILE A 50 13.48 -26.99 -8.80
C ILE A 50 13.61 -25.66 -8.06
N ALA A 51 14.52 -25.56 -7.08
CA ALA A 51 14.73 -24.35 -6.30
C ALA A 51 15.21 -23.20 -7.20
N ALA A 52 16.14 -23.47 -8.11
CA ALA A 52 16.66 -22.48 -9.05
C ALA A 52 15.55 -21.97 -10.01
N VAL A 53 14.78 -22.87 -10.60
CA VAL A 53 13.68 -22.52 -11.52
C VAL A 53 12.55 -21.77 -10.82
N LEU A 54 12.23 -22.17 -9.58
CA LEU A 54 11.24 -21.50 -8.74
C LEU A 54 11.83 -20.34 -7.93
N GLU A 55 13.04 -19.88 -8.28
CA GLU A 55 13.88 -18.85 -7.61
C GLU A 55 13.67 -18.79 -6.09
N THR A 56 13.80 -19.95 -5.48
CA THR A 56 13.62 -20.16 -4.06
C THR A 56 14.80 -20.96 -3.52
N THR A 57 14.76 -21.29 -2.24
CA THR A 57 15.77 -22.17 -1.64
C THR A 57 15.23 -23.59 -1.49
N VAL A 58 16.14 -24.57 -1.47
CA VAL A 58 15.77 -25.96 -1.14
C VAL A 58 15.10 -26.03 0.23
N GLY A 59 15.54 -25.20 1.19
CA GLY A 59 14.92 -25.07 2.50
C GLY A 59 13.45 -24.65 2.42
N LYS A 60 13.11 -23.63 1.61
CA LYS A 60 11.71 -23.23 1.38
C LYS A 60 10.89 -24.31 0.65
N LEU A 61 11.50 -25.13 -0.21
CA LEU A 61 10.80 -26.21 -0.91
C LEU A 61 10.38 -27.39 -0.04
N ILE A 62 11.15 -27.68 1.01
CA ILE A 62 10.93 -28.83 1.90
C ILE A 62 10.08 -28.49 3.13
N ARG A 63 9.63 -27.23 3.27
CA ARG A 63 8.71 -26.84 4.34
C ARG A 63 7.39 -27.57 4.22
N GLU A 64 6.78 -27.85 5.36
CA GLU A 64 5.43 -28.38 5.43
C GLU A 64 4.45 -27.41 4.73
N PRO A 65 3.52 -27.87 3.88
CA PRO A 65 2.67 -26.97 3.10
C PRO A 65 1.89 -25.96 3.95
N VAL A 66 1.38 -26.37 5.12
CA VAL A 66 0.63 -25.50 6.04
C VAL A 66 1.55 -24.43 6.62
N GLN A 67 2.69 -24.82 7.18
CA GLN A 67 3.68 -23.87 7.69
C GLN A 67 4.14 -22.88 6.61
N ALA A 68 4.40 -23.37 5.40
CA ALA A 68 4.83 -22.51 4.29
C ALA A 68 3.73 -21.52 3.88
N ALA A 69 2.45 -21.92 3.87
CA ALA A 69 1.35 -21.01 3.58
C ALA A 69 1.27 -19.88 4.63
N ILE A 70 1.31 -20.23 5.91
CA ILE A 70 1.28 -19.26 7.02
C ILE A 70 2.46 -18.28 6.93
N GLU A 71 3.66 -18.78 6.66
CA GLU A 71 4.85 -17.93 6.54
C GLU A 71 4.76 -16.95 5.36
N ASP A 72 4.25 -17.39 4.22
CA ASP A 72 4.06 -16.53 3.05
C ASP A 72 2.95 -15.49 3.26
N ASP A 73 1.85 -15.87 3.90
CA ASP A 73 0.77 -14.93 4.23
C ASP A 73 1.24 -13.90 5.26
N LEU A 74 2.06 -14.31 6.23
CA LEU A 74 2.69 -13.40 7.18
C LEU A 74 3.72 -12.48 6.50
N GLU A 75 4.54 -13.00 5.58
CA GLU A 75 5.50 -12.22 4.80
C GLU A 75 4.78 -11.17 3.94
N ARG A 76 3.68 -11.55 3.27
CA ARG A 76 2.82 -10.63 2.52
C ARG A 76 2.19 -9.56 3.42
N SER A 77 1.62 -9.96 4.55
CA SER A 77 0.99 -9.03 5.51
C SER A 77 2.00 -8.04 6.07
N ASN A 78 3.21 -8.49 6.40
CA ASN A 78 4.29 -7.62 6.89
C ASN A 78 4.73 -6.60 5.82
N GLU A 79 4.83 -7.02 4.57
CA GLU A 79 5.17 -6.11 3.47
C GLU A 79 4.04 -5.10 3.23
N GLY A 80 2.78 -5.53 3.29
CA GLY A 80 1.62 -4.63 3.25
C GLY A 80 1.61 -3.60 4.38
N LEU A 81 1.95 -4.03 5.61
CA LEU A 81 2.07 -3.15 6.76
C LEU A 81 3.21 -2.13 6.59
N ARG A 82 4.37 -2.58 6.12
CA ARG A 82 5.52 -1.71 5.83
C ARG A 82 5.16 -0.66 4.78
N ASN A 83 4.52 -1.06 3.69
CA ASN A 83 4.13 -0.14 2.62
C ASN A 83 3.09 0.88 3.09
N SER A 84 2.12 0.47 3.90
CA SER A 84 1.16 1.38 4.54
C SER A 84 1.86 2.38 5.46
N TYR A 85 2.85 1.92 6.24
CA TYR A 85 3.62 2.81 7.13
C TYR A 85 4.44 3.84 6.36
N ASN A 86 5.07 3.45 5.24
CA ASN A 86 5.79 4.39 4.37
C ASN A 86 4.86 5.47 3.82
N LYS A 87 3.65 5.10 3.37
CA LYS A 87 2.64 6.08 2.91
C LYS A 87 2.23 7.05 4.02
N ILE A 88 2.09 6.60 5.26
CA ILE A 88 1.82 7.48 6.41
C ILE A 88 2.97 8.47 6.60
N ILE A 89 4.23 8.01 6.54
CA ILE A 89 5.40 8.90 6.64
C ILE A 89 5.38 9.95 5.53
N GLU A 90 5.18 9.53 4.28
CA GLU A 90 5.10 10.44 3.13
C GLU A 90 3.98 11.47 3.30
N GLY A 91 2.80 11.02 3.72
CA GLY A 91 1.66 11.89 4.02
C GLY A 91 1.96 12.90 5.13
N VAL A 92 2.56 12.46 6.24
CA VAL A 92 2.95 13.35 7.36
C VAL A 92 3.99 14.37 6.92
N VAL A 93 5.03 13.94 6.17
CA VAL A 93 6.04 14.85 5.62
C VAL A 93 5.39 15.88 4.68
N GLY A 94 4.46 15.44 3.83
CA GLY A 94 3.70 16.32 2.95
C GLY A 94 2.88 17.36 3.72
N VAL A 95 2.13 16.93 4.74
CA VAL A 95 1.34 17.84 5.59
C VAL A 95 2.23 18.87 6.28
N LEU A 96 3.35 18.45 6.87
CA LEU A 96 4.28 19.38 7.53
C LEU A 96 4.88 20.40 6.54
N HIS A 97 5.26 19.96 5.34
CA HIS A 97 5.77 20.84 4.29
C HIS A 97 4.74 21.87 3.83
N TRP A 98 3.50 21.44 3.60
CA TRP A 98 2.42 22.33 3.20
C TRP A 98 2.03 23.29 4.32
N ARG A 99 2.04 22.83 5.57
CA ARG A 99 1.78 23.67 6.73
C ARG A 99 2.79 24.80 6.85
N GLU A 100 4.09 24.50 6.77
CA GLU A 100 5.14 25.53 6.78
C GLU A 100 4.97 26.53 5.62
N SER A 101 4.62 26.02 4.44
CA SER A 101 4.38 26.84 3.25
C SER A 101 3.17 27.78 3.43
N VAL A 102 2.09 27.27 4.02
CA VAL A 102 0.90 28.06 4.37
C VAL A 102 1.22 29.10 5.44
N GLU A 103 1.89 28.72 6.52
CA GLU A 103 2.28 29.66 7.60
C GLU A 103 3.15 30.80 7.06
N ARG A 104 4.09 30.48 6.16
CA ARG A 104 4.91 31.49 5.46
C ARG A 104 4.08 32.42 4.59
N ALA A 105 3.15 31.87 3.79
CA ALA A 105 2.26 32.65 2.94
C ALA A 105 1.30 33.53 3.76
N LEU A 106 0.76 33.02 4.87
CA LEU A 106 -0.07 33.76 5.81
C LEU A 106 0.70 34.91 6.47
N GLY A 107 1.94 34.67 6.89
CA GLY A 107 2.82 35.72 7.44
C GLY A 107 3.04 36.87 6.45
N GLN A 108 3.33 36.54 5.18
CA GLN A 108 3.47 37.53 4.11
C GLN A 108 2.15 38.28 3.87
N ALA A 109 1.04 37.56 3.66
CA ALA A 109 -0.26 38.14 3.35
C ALA A 109 -0.79 39.04 4.49
N SER A 110 -0.58 38.64 5.75
CA SER A 110 -1.01 39.40 6.93
C SER A 110 -0.19 40.67 7.13
N SER A 111 1.06 40.70 6.67
CA SER A 111 1.91 41.89 6.71
C SER A 111 1.50 42.95 5.67
N GLY A 112 0.66 42.59 4.69
CA GLY A 112 0.35 43.41 3.52
C GLY A 112 1.52 43.53 2.54
N VAL A 113 2.64 42.85 2.81
CA VAL A 113 3.88 42.95 2.06
C VAL A 113 4.27 41.56 1.54
N TRP A 114 4.38 41.44 0.22
CA TRP A 114 4.82 40.22 -0.44
C TRP A 114 6.21 40.41 -1.04
N VAL A 115 7.09 39.42 -0.87
CA VAL A 115 8.43 39.44 -1.43
C VAL A 115 8.53 38.32 -2.46
N ASP A 116 8.81 38.68 -3.72
CA ASP A 116 8.95 37.71 -4.80
C ASP A 116 10.28 36.95 -4.76
N GLU A 117 10.46 35.99 -5.68
CA GLU A 117 11.68 35.18 -5.79
C GLU A 117 12.95 35.99 -6.08
N ASN A 118 12.81 37.21 -6.61
CA ASN A 118 13.92 38.13 -6.89
C ASN A 118 14.20 39.07 -5.70
N GLY A 119 13.45 38.95 -4.60
CA GLY A 119 13.55 39.84 -3.45
C GLY A 119 12.81 41.17 -3.61
N THR A 120 11.99 41.34 -4.66
CA THR A 120 11.22 42.56 -4.87
C THR A 120 10.05 42.61 -3.90
N VAL A 121 9.87 43.76 -3.24
CA VAL A 121 8.82 43.99 -2.27
C VAL A 121 7.58 44.57 -2.97
N HIS A 122 6.43 43.92 -2.80
CA HIS A 122 5.14 44.29 -3.34
C HIS A 122 4.17 44.62 -2.21
N ASP A 123 3.42 45.71 -2.33
CA ASP A 123 2.31 46.03 -1.44
C ASP A 123 1.04 45.35 -1.96
N VAL A 124 0.46 44.46 -1.16
CA VAL A 124 -0.67 43.62 -1.56
C VAL A 124 -1.90 44.02 -0.75
N PRO A 125 -2.91 44.65 -1.39
CA PRO A 125 -4.11 45.07 -0.69
C PRO A 125 -4.92 43.86 -0.21
N MET A 126 -5.47 43.96 1.00
CA MET A 126 -6.29 42.93 1.61
C MET A 126 -7.68 42.84 0.94
N THR A 127 -7.75 42.09 -0.15
CA THR A 127 -9.00 41.86 -0.88
C THR A 127 -9.94 40.90 -0.14
N PRO A 128 -11.26 40.94 -0.38
CA PRO A 128 -12.21 39.96 0.17
C PRO A 128 -11.83 38.51 -0.17
N ARG A 129 -11.35 38.26 -1.39
CA ARG A 129 -10.89 36.92 -1.82
C ARG A 129 -9.66 36.47 -1.02
N LEU A 130 -8.70 37.37 -0.80
CA LEU A 130 -7.51 37.05 0.00
C LEU A 130 -7.88 36.72 1.45
N ARG A 131 -8.82 37.46 2.06
CA ARG A 131 -9.36 37.12 3.40
C ARG A 131 -10.00 35.73 3.44
N GLN A 132 -10.79 35.38 2.42
CA GLN A 132 -11.42 34.06 2.35
C GLN A 132 -10.37 32.94 2.24
N LEU A 133 -9.32 33.15 1.45
CA LEU A 133 -8.23 32.18 1.30
C LEU A 133 -7.43 32.03 2.61
N ILE A 134 -7.12 33.14 3.29
CA ILE A 134 -6.47 33.13 4.62
C ILE A 134 -7.29 32.30 5.60
N HIS A 135 -8.59 32.58 5.72
CA HIS A 135 -9.46 31.86 6.63
C HIS A 135 -9.52 30.35 6.32
N ARG A 136 -9.62 29.96 5.04
CA ARG A 136 -9.60 28.54 4.65
C ARG A 136 -8.27 27.88 5.01
N ALA A 137 -7.16 28.59 4.83
CA ALA A 137 -5.84 28.08 5.16
C ALA A 137 -5.65 27.89 6.68
N GLU A 138 -6.20 28.79 7.50
CA GLU A 138 -6.21 28.65 8.97
C GLU A 138 -7.02 27.41 9.41
N LEU A 139 -8.19 27.18 8.80
CA LEU A 139 -9.00 25.98 9.05
C LEU A 139 -8.22 24.70 8.69
N LEU A 140 -7.58 24.68 7.52
CA LEU A 140 -6.77 23.56 7.05
C LEU A 140 -5.52 23.32 7.92
N GLY A 141 -4.92 24.39 8.46
CA GLY A 141 -3.79 24.28 9.40
C GLY A 141 -4.18 23.69 10.77
N GLY A 142 -5.48 23.63 11.08
CA GLY A 142 -6.02 23.03 12.30
C GLY A 142 -6.19 21.50 12.24
N TYR A 143 -6.08 20.88 11.07
CA TYR A 143 -6.17 19.42 10.96
C TYR A 143 -4.97 18.76 11.62
N SER A 144 -5.23 17.75 12.44
CA SER A 144 -4.20 17.01 13.18
C SER A 144 -4.09 15.58 12.70
N ILE A 145 -2.93 14.96 12.95
CA ILE A 145 -2.69 13.56 12.63
C ILE A 145 -3.66 12.67 13.42
N GLU A 146 -3.99 13.04 14.66
CA GLU A 146 -4.96 12.33 15.50
C GLU A 146 -6.36 12.34 14.90
N ALA A 147 -6.79 13.46 14.31
CA ALA A 147 -8.08 13.54 13.62
C ALA A 147 -8.10 12.63 12.37
N ALA A 148 -7.00 12.61 11.61
CA ALA A 148 -6.84 11.70 10.48
C ALA A 148 -6.88 10.23 10.91
N GLU A 149 -6.21 9.88 12.01
CA GLU A 149 -6.24 8.53 12.60
C GLU A 149 -7.66 8.14 13.02
N GLN A 150 -8.38 9.02 13.72
CA GLN A 150 -9.74 8.76 14.16
C GLN A 150 -10.68 8.53 12.98
N ASN A 151 -10.55 9.31 11.91
CA ASN A 151 -11.31 9.13 10.67
C ASN A 151 -10.97 7.81 9.99
N GLY A 152 -9.68 7.46 9.90
CA GLY A 152 -9.23 6.16 9.38
C GLY A 152 -9.82 4.98 10.16
N ARG A 153 -9.86 5.06 11.49
CA ARG A 153 -10.49 4.03 12.35
C ARG A 153 -11.98 3.88 12.07
N LYS A 154 -12.71 4.99 11.91
CA LYS A 154 -14.14 4.98 11.58
C LYS A 154 -14.41 4.34 10.22
N MET A 155 -13.62 4.69 9.20
CA MET A 155 -13.71 4.10 7.86
C MET A 155 -13.40 2.59 7.90
N PHE A 156 -12.34 2.18 8.58
CA PHE A 156 -12.01 0.76 8.73
C PHE A 156 -13.16 -0.03 9.37
N ALA A 157 -13.75 0.51 10.45
CA ALA A 157 -14.89 -0.11 11.11
C ALA A 157 -16.14 -0.21 10.22
N SER A 158 -16.40 0.78 9.35
CA SER A 158 -17.57 0.78 8.47
C SER A 158 -17.42 -0.21 7.30
N THR A 159 -16.21 -0.44 6.80
CA THR A 159 -15.91 -1.46 5.79
C THR A 159 -16.08 -2.86 6.38
N HIS A 160 -15.55 -3.13 7.58
CA HIS A 160 -15.54 -4.47 8.18
C HIS A 160 -16.81 -4.83 8.96
N SER A 161 -17.68 -3.86 9.28
CA SER A 161 -18.95 -4.12 9.95
C SER A 161 -20.01 -4.78 9.06
N LYS A 162 -19.81 -4.82 7.73
CA LYS A 162 -20.80 -5.37 6.79
C LYS A 162 -20.58 -6.85 6.44
N ASP A 163 -19.41 -7.40 6.77
CA ASP A 163 -19.06 -8.77 6.42
C ASP A 163 -19.40 -9.76 7.55
N HIS A 164 -20.68 -10.13 7.56
CA HIS A 164 -21.16 -11.40 8.10
C HIS A 164 -21.82 -12.24 7.00
N VAL A 165 -21.28 -12.16 5.78
CA VAL A 165 -21.68 -12.97 4.62
C VAL A 165 -20.42 -13.62 4.05
N ASP A 166 -20.54 -14.90 3.72
CA ASP A 166 -19.48 -15.83 3.32
C ASP A 166 -18.35 -15.24 2.46
N THR A 167 -17.14 -15.60 2.88
CA THR A 167 -15.82 -15.20 2.38
C THR A 167 -15.53 -15.70 0.96
N ASP A 168 -15.37 -14.76 0.04
CA ASP A 168 -14.29 -14.77 -0.95
C ASP A 168 -13.55 -13.43 -0.78
N GLU A 169 -12.39 -13.47 -0.11
CA GLU A 169 -11.55 -12.29 0.18
C GLU A 169 -10.95 -11.73 -1.12
N GLU A 170 -11.73 -10.96 -1.89
CA GLU A 170 -11.16 -10.04 -2.86
C GLU A 170 -10.52 -8.87 -2.09
N GLU A 171 -9.20 -8.75 -2.21
CA GLU A 171 -8.41 -7.66 -1.66
C GLU A 171 -8.94 -6.31 -2.19
N TYR A 172 -9.80 -5.65 -1.41
CA TYR A 172 -10.43 -4.39 -1.79
C TYR A 172 -9.36 -3.28 -1.84
N GLN A 173 -8.79 -3.05 -3.02
CA GLN A 173 -7.95 -1.90 -3.30
C GLN A 173 -8.84 -0.72 -3.63
N TYR A 174 -8.90 0.27 -2.75
CA TYR A 174 -9.48 1.57 -3.09
C TYR A 174 -8.68 2.18 -4.25
N SER A 175 -9.41 2.63 -5.27
CA SER A 175 -8.82 3.45 -6.33
C SER A 175 -8.37 4.80 -5.79
N GLU A 176 -7.42 5.44 -6.48
CA GLU A 176 -6.90 6.77 -6.14
C GLU A 176 -8.04 7.81 -6.11
N ASP A 177 -8.97 7.71 -7.06
CA ASP A 177 -10.16 8.57 -7.16
C ASP A 177 -11.12 8.41 -5.95
N GLU A 178 -11.25 7.20 -5.40
CA GLU A 178 -12.08 6.96 -4.20
C GLU A 178 -11.43 7.53 -2.95
N ILE A 179 -10.11 7.45 -2.84
CA ILE A 179 -9.35 8.06 -1.74
C ILE A 179 -9.51 9.58 -1.79
N ASP A 180 -9.37 10.18 -2.98
CA ASP A 180 -9.51 11.62 -3.16
C ASP A 180 -10.94 12.11 -2.84
N ALA A 181 -11.96 11.39 -3.29
CA ALA A 181 -13.35 11.72 -2.95
C ALA A 181 -13.63 11.65 -1.43
N LEU A 182 -13.02 10.68 -0.73
CA LEU A 182 -13.13 10.56 0.73
C LEU A 182 -12.40 11.70 1.46
N VAL A 183 -11.23 12.11 0.96
CA VAL A 183 -10.49 13.26 1.48
C VAL A 183 -11.29 14.55 1.29
N ASP A 184 -11.87 14.76 0.11
CA ASP A 184 -12.68 15.94 -0.20
C ASP A 184 -13.94 16.01 0.67
N MET A 185 -14.65 14.89 0.86
CA MET A 185 -15.80 14.85 1.78
C MET A 185 -15.41 15.14 3.24
N GLY A 186 -14.26 14.62 3.69
CA GLY A 186 -13.73 14.90 5.02
C GLY A 186 -13.40 16.37 5.22
N ILE A 187 -12.81 17.00 4.19
CA ILE A 187 -12.49 18.43 4.17
C ILE A 187 -13.76 19.27 4.16
N GLU A 188 -14.76 18.93 3.35
CA GLU A 188 -16.03 19.66 3.27
C GLU A 188 -16.82 19.59 4.57
N SER A 189 -16.93 18.40 5.18
CA SER A 189 -17.61 18.21 6.47
C SER A 189 -16.96 19.04 7.58
N ALA A 190 -15.63 19.08 7.65
CA ALA A 190 -14.92 19.89 8.63
C ALA A 190 -14.96 21.40 8.33
N ILE A 191 -15.01 21.82 7.06
CA ILE A 191 -15.23 23.24 6.67
C ILE A 191 -16.62 23.73 7.08
N GLN A 192 -17.65 22.87 7.01
CA GLN A 192 -19.03 23.26 7.33
C GLN A 192 -19.29 23.44 8.83
N GLY A 193 -18.28 23.25 9.69
CA GLY A 193 -18.46 23.36 11.14
C GLY A 193 -19.39 22.29 11.70
N GLU A 194 -19.75 21.28 10.90
CA GLU A 194 -20.30 20.02 11.37
C GLU A 194 -19.15 19.22 11.99
N GLY A 195 -18.60 19.75 13.08
CA GLY A 195 -17.74 19.00 13.94
C GLY A 195 -18.49 17.77 14.39
N PHE A 196 -18.03 16.60 13.98
CA PHE A 196 -18.31 15.35 14.67
C PHE A 196 -17.72 15.46 16.09
N LEU A 197 -18.50 16.07 16.99
CA LEU A 197 -18.42 15.81 18.43
C LEU A 197 -18.77 14.35 18.72
#